data_AF-A0A6M0M739-F1
#
_entry.id   AF-A0A6M0M739-F1
#
_cell.length_a   1.000
_cell.length_b   1.000
_cell.length_c   1.000
_cell.angle_alpha   90.00
_cell.angle_beta   90.00
_cell.angle_gamma   90.00
#
_symmetry.space_group_name_H-M   'P 1'
#
loop_
_entity.id
_entity.type
_entity.pdbx_description
1 polymer ?
#
loop_
_entity_poly.entity_id
_entity_poly.type
_entity_poly.pdbx_seq_one_letter_code
_entity_poly.pdbx_strand_id
1 'polypeptide(L)'
;SRLEEKDILFSIAGTLGRTAIVNKSILPANTNQALAIIRGYDFDTNFLITSLAGNVVKEYIRRNPTVGAQPNLSLEQVGNLLVNTPNAEEQQKIGSFFKQL
;
A
#
# COMPACT_ATOMS: atom_id res chain seq x y z
N SER A 1 8.88 -0.70 -13.66
CA SER A 1 9.44 -1.91 -13.02
C SER A 1 8.52 -3.10 -13.30
N ARG A 2 9.07 -4.33 -13.37
CA ARG A 2 8.29 -5.55 -13.61
C ARG A 2 7.57 -5.98 -12.34
N LEU A 3 6.28 -6.28 -12.46
CA LEU A 3 5.43 -6.73 -11.35
C LEU A 3 5.61 -8.23 -11.09
N GLU A 4 5.45 -8.61 -9.83
CA GLU A 4 5.45 -10.00 -9.34
C GLU A 4 4.15 -10.29 -8.59
N GLU A 5 3.80 -11.58 -8.53
CA GLU A 5 2.60 -12.02 -7.81
C GLU A 5 2.71 -11.62 -6.32
N LYS A 6 1.61 -11.12 -5.74
CA LYS A 6 1.53 -10.57 -4.38
C LYS A 6 2.24 -9.23 -4.15
N ASP A 7 2.75 -8.57 -5.20
CA ASP A 7 3.12 -7.17 -5.05
C ASP A 7 1.91 -6.34 -4.60
N ILE A 8 2.13 -5.48 -3.60
CA ILE A 8 1.17 -4.44 -3.26
C ILE A 8 1.55 -3.18 -4.03
N LEU A 9 0.63 -2.70 -4.87
CA LEU A 9 0.77 -1.42 -5.55
C LEU A 9 0.18 -0.34 -4.66
N PHE A 10 0.95 0.74 -4.43
CA PHE A 10 0.53 1.88 -3.63
C PHE A 10 0.63 3.16 -4.46
N SER A 11 -0.47 3.90 -4.59
CA SER A 11 -0.51 5.12 -5.39
C SER A 11 0.23 6.27 -4.74
N ILE A 12 1.25 6.79 -5.43
CA ILE A 12 2.14 7.86 -4.96
C ILE A 12 2.02 9.16 -5.78
N ALA A 13 1.19 9.18 -6.83
CA ALA A 13 0.84 10.39 -7.57
C ALA A 13 -0.63 10.37 -7.98
N GLY A 14 -1.27 11.54 -8.08
CA GLY A 14 -2.71 11.63 -8.36
C GLY A 14 -3.54 11.33 -7.11
N THR A 15 -4.42 10.34 -7.15
CA THR A 15 -5.13 9.90 -5.93
C THR A 15 -4.19 9.07 -5.06
N LEU A 16 -3.57 9.72 -4.07
CA LEU A 16 -2.61 9.10 -3.17
C LEU A 16 -3.25 8.05 -2.26
N GLY A 17 -2.48 7.02 -1.92
CA GLY A 17 -2.85 6.03 -0.89
C GLY A 17 -3.79 4.92 -1.35
N ARG A 18 -4.16 4.86 -2.63
CA ARG A 18 -4.89 3.70 -3.18
C ARG A 18 -3.98 2.49 -3.24
N THR A 19 -4.53 1.33 -2.89
CA THR A 19 -3.80 0.05 -2.83
C THR A 19 -4.44 -1.00 -3.72
N ALA A 20 -3.62 -1.91 -4.27
CA ALA A 20 -4.08 -3.08 -5.03
C ALA A 20 -3.08 -4.24 -4.90
N ILE A 21 -3.57 -5.48 -5.00
CA ILE A 21 -2.73 -6.69 -5.06
C ILE A 21 -2.53 -7.09 -6.52
N VAL A 22 -1.30 -7.39 -6.88
CA VAL A 22 -0.98 -8.04 -8.16
C VAL A 22 -1.36 -9.51 -8.09
N ASN A 23 -2.37 -9.89 -8.87
CA ASN A 23 -2.77 -11.28 -9.08
C ASN A 23 -2.03 -11.90 -10.26
N LYS A 24 -1.84 -13.22 -10.23
CA LYS A 24 -1.17 -13.96 -11.32
C LYS A 24 -1.80 -13.75 -12.70
N SER A 25 -3.11 -13.50 -12.76
CA SER A 25 -3.86 -13.31 -14.01
C SER A 25 -3.47 -12.05 -14.79
N ILE A 26 -2.86 -11.05 -14.14
CA ILE A 26 -2.42 -9.80 -14.80
C ILE A 26 -0.95 -9.84 -15.21
N LEU A 27 -0.24 -10.94 -14.95
CA LEU A 27 1.18 -11.07 -15.26
C LEU A 27 1.40 -11.69 -16.66
N PRO A 28 2.45 -11.28 -17.40
CA PRO A 28 3.45 -10.28 -17.01
C PRO A 28 2.94 -8.84 -17.19
N ALA A 29 3.23 -7.98 -16.21
CA ALA A 29 2.90 -6.56 -16.27
C ALA A 29 4.04 -5.68 -15.75
N ASN A 30 4.03 -4.43 -16.16
CA ASN A 30 4.94 -3.39 -15.67
C ASN A 30 4.14 -2.29 -14.98
N THR A 31 4.77 -1.62 -14.01
CA THR A 31 4.23 -0.42 -13.40
C THR A 31 4.73 0.86 -14.09
N ASN A 32 3.96 1.95 -13.93
CA ASN A 32 4.38 3.30 -14.26
C ASN A 32 5.04 3.99 -13.04
N GLN A 33 5.38 5.28 -13.17
CA GLN A 33 6.02 6.07 -12.11
C GLN A 33 5.05 6.58 -11.02
N ALA A 34 3.74 6.40 -11.20
CA ALA A 34 2.72 6.86 -10.25
C ALA A 34 2.44 5.87 -9.12
N LEU A 35 3.14 4.73 -9.11
CA LEU A 35 2.93 3.63 -8.18
C LEU A 35 4.24 3.22 -7.51
N ALA A 36 4.20 3.07 -6.19
CA ALA A 36 5.20 2.34 -5.42
C ALA A 36 4.87 0.85 -5.43
N ILE A 37 5.90 0.00 -5.45
CA ILE A 37 5.79 -1.45 -5.28
C ILE A 37 6.26 -1.77 -3.86
N ILE A 38 5.39 -2.39 -3.07
CA ILE A 38 5.72 -2.92 -1.75
C ILE A 38 5.81 -4.45 -1.91
N ARG A 39 7.01 -4.99 -1.69
CA ARG A 39 7.37 -6.39 -1.89
C ARG A 39 8.27 -6.88 -0.74
N GLY A 40 8.21 -8.18 -0.44
CA GLY A 40 9.10 -8.80 0.55
C GLY A 40 8.72 -8.48 1.99
N TYR A 41 7.43 -8.29 2.26
CA TYR A 41 6.89 -8.02 3.58
C TYR A 41 6.56 -9.33 4.32
N ASP A 42 6.70 -9.30 5.65
CA ASP A 42 6.40 -10.44 6.55
C ASP A 42 5.11 -10.19 7.35
N PHE A 43 4.03 -9.87 6.62
CA PHE A 43 2.71 -9.59 7.17
C PHE A 43 1.63 -10.33 6.38
N ASP A 44 0.46 -10.56 6.99
CA ASP A 44 -0.70 -10.95 6.21
C ASP A 44 -1.02 -9.86 5.17
N THR A 45 -1.22 -10.27 3.92
CA THR A 45 -1.37 -9.32 2.80
C THR A 45 -2.65 -8.49 2.92
N ASN A 46 -3.75 -9.09 3.36
CA ASN A 46 -5.03 -8.38 3.48
C ASN A 46 -5.00 -7.43 4.68
N PHE A 47 -4.37 -7.85 5.78
CA PHE A 47 -4.08 -6.98 6.91
C PHE A 47 -3.26 -5.76 6.49
N LEU A 48 -2.14 -5.97 5.80
CA LEU A 48 -1.25 -4.88 5.40
C LEU A 48 -1.95 -3.88 4.48
N ILE A 49 -2.76 -4.35 3.52
CA ILE A 49 -3.54 -3.49 2.64
C ILE A 49 -4.60 -2.70 3.39
N THR A 50 -5.28 -3.35 4.35
CA THR A 50 -6.25 -2.68 5.22
C THR A 50 -5.58 -1.57 6.03
N SER A 51 -4.40 -1.85 6.60
CA SER A 51 -3.60 -0.88 7.34
C SER A 51 -3.15 0.28 6.46
N LEU A 52 -2.69 0.01 5.24
CA LEU A 52 -2.27 1.02 4.26
C LEU A 52 -3.44 1.88 3.75
N ALA A 53 -4.64 1.33 3.67
CA ALA A 53 -5.87 2.04 3.32
C ALA A 53 -6.52 2.77 4.53
N GLY A 54 -5.98 2.56 5.73
CA GLY A 54 -6.50 3.07 6.99
C GLY A 54 -6.35 4.58 7.17
N ASN A 55 -7.05 5.12 8.16
CA ASN A 55 -7.07 6.56 8.43
C ASN A 55 -5.71 7.13 8.85
N VAL A 56 -4.84 6.32 9.48
CA VAL A 56 -3.50 6.76 9.88
C VAL A 56 -2.67 7.15 8.66
N VAL A 57 -2.69 6.33 7.60
CA VAL A 57 -1.97 6.62 6.35
C VAL A 57 -2.63 7.78 5.62
N LYS A 58 -3.96 7.86 5.58
CA LYS A 58 -4.67 9.01 4.99
C LYS A 58 -4.30 10.33 5.67
N GLU A 59 -4.23 10.35 7.00
CA GLU A 59 -3.81 11.53 7.76
C GLU A 59 -2.34 11.86 7.57
N TYR A 60 -1.46 10.85 7.49
CA TYR A 60 -0.06 11.07 7.13
C TYR A 60 0.06 11.77 5.76
N ILE A 61 -0.66 11.29 4.76
CA ILE A 61 -0.68 11.90 3.42
C ILE A 61 -1.19 13.33 3.49
N ARG A 62 -2.30 13.58 4.21
CA ARG A 62 -2.91 14.91 4.34
C ARG A 62 -1.98 15.93 4.99
N ARG A 63 -1.12 15.49 5.91
CA ARG A 63 -0.17 16.35 6.65
C ARG A 63 1.12 16.64 5.89
N ASN A 64 1.39 15.94 4.80
CA ASN A 64 2.59 16.11 3.99
C ASN A 64 2.27 16.61 2.57
N PRO A 65 1.56 17.74 2.40
CA PRO A 65 1.27 18.25 1.06
C PRO A 65 2.54 18.78 0.39
N THR A 66 2.75 18.41 -0.88
CA THR A 66 3.73 19.06 -1.74
C THR A 66 3.19 20.46 -2.10
N VAL A 67 3.79 21.52 -1.55
CA VAL A 67 3.31 22.91 -1.75
C VAL A 67 3.43 23.30 -3.23
N GLY A 68 2.33 23.77 -3.84
CA GLY A 68 2.32 24.36 -5.18
C GLY A 68 2.44 23.38 -6.36
N ALA A 69 2.43 22.07 -6.10
CA ALA A 69 2.52 21.02 -7.12
C ALA A 69 1.43 19.96 -6.91
N GLN A 70 1.24 19.08 -7.91
CA GLN A 70 0.40 17.90 -7.75
C GLN A 70 0.92 17.08 -6.56
N PRO A 71 0.07 16.74 -5.57
CA PRO A 71 0.49 15.98 -4.40
C PRO A 71 1.15 14.67 -4.83
N ASN A 72 2.33 14.41 -4.28
CA ASN A 72 3.07 13.18 -4.50
C ASN A 72 3.68 12.65 -3.19
N LEU A 73 4.03 11.37 -3.19
CA LEU A 73 4.83 10.76 -2.13
C LEU A 73 6.12 10.22 -2.74
N SER A 74 7.25 10.44 -2.07
CA SER A 74 8.49 9.77 -2.43
C SER A 74 8.45 8.29 -2.00
N LEU A 75 9.27 7.45 -2.64
CA LEU A 75 9.42 6.05 -2.21
C LEU A 75 9.97 5.95 -0.77
N GLU A 76 10.77 6.93 -0.35
CA GLU A 76 11.27 7.05 1.02
C GLU A 76 10.13 7.31 2.00
N GLN A 77 9.20 8.23 1.69
CA GLN A 77 8.03 8.48 2.53
C GLN A 77 7.15 7.24 2.67
N VAL A 78 6.97 6.47 1.58
CA VAL A 78 6.26 5.18 1.63
C VAL A 78 7.01 4.17 2.49
N GLY A 79 8.33 4.07 2.35
CA GLY A 79 9.17 3.17 3.14
C GLY A 79 9.22 3.51 4.63
N ASN A 80 8.98 4.77 5.00
CA ASN A 80 8.95 5.25 6.38
C ASN A 80 7.55 5.16 7.03
N LEU A 81 6.54 4.61 6.34
CA LEU A 81 5.23 4.38 6.95
C LEU A 81 5.34 3.35 8.08
N LEU A 82 4.94 3.75 9.28
CA LEU A 82 4.89 2.88 10.44
C LEU A 82 3.57 2.12 10.48
N VAL A 83 3.64 0.79 10.46
CA VAL A 83 2.48 -0.10 10.62
C VAL A 83 2.63 -0.82 11.94
N ASN A 84 1.79 -0.47 12.91
CA ASN A 84 1.66 -1.25 14.13
C ASN A 84 0.93 -2.55 13.80
N THR A 85 1.51 -3.67 14.19
CA THR A 85 0.99 -4.99 13.83
C THR A 85 0.82 -5.88 15.06
N PRO A 86 -0.29 -6.64 15.14
CA PRO A 86 -0.42 -7.69 16.13
C PRO A 86 0.33 -8.96 15.68
N ASN A 87 0.18 -10.04 16.45
CA ASN A 87 0.68 -11.35 16.07
C ASN A 87 0.04 -11.86 14.75
N ALA A 88 0.64 -12.86 14.12
CA ALA A 88 0.20 -13.37 12.81
C ALA A 88 -1.24 -13.89 12.79
N GLU A 89 -1.73 -14.50 13.88
CA GLU A 89 -3.09 -15.02 13.96
C GLU A 89 -4.12 -13.88 13.96
N GLU A 90 -3.85 -12.82 14.73
CA GLU A 90 -4.70 -11.62 14.75
C GLU A 90 -4.67 -10.88 13.42
N GLN A 91 -3.51 -10.79 12.76
CA GLN A 91 -3.41 -10.21 11.41
C GLN A 91 -4.35 -10.93 10.43
N GLN A 92 -4.37 -12.27 10.43
CA GLN A 92 -5.25 -13.05 9.55
C GLN A 92 -6.73 -12.80 9.84
N LYS A 93 -7.13 -12.72 11.12
CA LYS A 93 -8.52 -12.43 11.52
C LYS A 93 -8.95 -11.05 11.05
N ILE A 94 -8.12 -10.03 11.30
CA ILE A 94 -8.39 -8.65 10.89
C ILE A 94 -8.45 -8.54 9.37
N GLY A 95 -7.44 -9.07 8.67
CA GLY A 95 -7.37 -9.03 7.21
C GLY A 95 -8.56 -9.73 6.56
N SER A 96 -8.99 -10.87 7.09
CA SER A 96 -10.18 -11.60 6.59
C SER A 96 -11.47 -10.82 6.81
N PHE A 97 -11.63 -10.17 7.97
CA PHE A 97 -12.81 -9.36 8.29
C PHE A 97 -12.94 -8.17 7.34
N PHE A 98 -11.90 -7.36 7.20
CA PHE A 98 -11.95 -6.14 6.37
C PHE A 98 -11.99 -6.42 4.87
N LYS A 99 -11.51 -7.58 4.42
CA LYS A 99 -11.65 -8.01 3.01
C LYS A 99 -13.11 -8.19 2.58
N GLN A 100 -14.02 -8.42 3.52
CA GLN A 100 -15.44 -8.70 3.25
C GLN A 100 -16.33 -7.45 3.31
N LEU A 101 -15.78 -6.30 3.72
CA LEU A 101 -16.48 -5.01 3.79
C LEU A 101 -16.35 -4.23 2.48
#